data_AF-A0A968LP59-F1
#
_entry.id   AF-A0A968LP59-F1
#
_cell.length_a   1.000
_cell.length_b   1.000
_cell.length_c   1.000
_cell.angle_alpha   90.00
_cell.angle_beta   90.00
_cell.angle_gamma   90.00
#
_symmetry.space_group_name_H-M   'P 1'
#
loop_
_entity.id
_entity.type
_entity.pdbx_description
1 polymer ?
#
loop_
_entity_poly.entity_id
_entity_poly.type
_entity_poly.pdbx_seq_one_letter_code
_entity_poly.pdbx_strand_id
1 'polypeptide(L)'
;MRFTEVAKANVSLLFVFGVIGGVIAAGYFYVWIPYQTYPPRPRFANDDRILPAPPPVIQPLKARSLPKPKAKPTPQVNALYWGTVNASIGLVLRAEPEAGAAGSGGVDFNSRVAVLKETPDKEWIFIRHMETKEQGWVRAGNLDRE
;
A
#
# COMPACT_ATOMS: atom_id res chain seq x y z
N MET A 1 12.89 24.86 71.89
CA MET A 1 13.67 24.33 70.74
C MET A 1 12.72 23.48 69.90
N ARG A 2 12.50 23.78 68.62
CA ARG A 2 11.56 23.07 67.72
C ARG A 2 12.22 21.95 66.88
N PHE A 3 13.28 21.36 67.44
CA PHE A 3 14.13 20.41 66.71
C PHE A 3 13.35 19.16 66.27
N THR A 4 12.42 18.71 67.11
CA THR A 4 11.55 17.55 66.83
C THR A 4 10.54 17.82 65.73
N GLU A 5 9.96 19.02 65.62
CA GLU A 5 9.05 19.34 64.52
C GLU A 5 9.80 19.46 63.18
N VAL A 6 10.99 20.07 63.20
CA VAL A 6 11.84 20.20 62.00
C VAL A 6 12.32 18.81 61.52
N ALA A 7 12.73 17.93 62.43
CA ALA A 7 13.14 16.56 62.08
C ALA A 7 11.99 15.77 61.43
N LYS A 8 10.78 15.84 62.01
CA LYS A 8 9.58 15.17 61.45
C LYS A 8 9.22 15.70 60.06
N ALA A 9 9.30 17.02 59.85
CA ALA A 9 9.01 17.62 58.56
C ALA A 9 9.97 17.15 57.45
N ASN A 10 11.28 17.07 57.75
CA ASN A 10 12.28 16.59 56.80
C ASN A 10 12.10 15.10 56.47
N VAL A 11 11.82 14.27 57.47
CA VAL A 11 11.55 12.83 57.25
C VAL A 11 10.30 12.64 56.38
N SER A 12 9.22 13.39 56.64
CA SER A 12 8.02 13.34 55.81
C SER A 12 8.29 13.81 54.37
N LEU A 13 9.10 14.85 54.20
CA LEU A 13 9.45 15.38 52.88
C LEU A 13 10.25 14.36 52.06
N LEU A 14 11.27 13.74 52.67
CA LEU A 14 12.06 12.68 52.03
C LEU A 14 11.20 11.47 51.67
N PHE A 15 10.26 11.09 52.54
CA PHE A 15 9.33 10.00 52.25
C PHE A 15 8.47 10.29 51.01
N VAL A 16 7.90 11.48 50.91
CA VAL A 16 7.09 11.88 49.75
C VAL A 16 7.91 11.88 48.46
N PHE A 17 9.13 12.42 48.48
CA PHE A 17 10.03 12.36 47.32
C PHE A 17 10.40 10.92 46.93
N GLY A 18 10.60 10.05 47.92
CA GLY A 18 10.84 8.63 47.67
C GLY A 18 9.65 7.94 46.97
N VAL A 19 8.43 8.23 47.40
CA VAL A 19 7.21 7.68 46.76
C VAL A 19 7.06 8.21 45.33
N ILE A 20 7.21 9.53 45.13
CA ILE A 20 7.11 10.14 43.80
C ILE A 20 8.20 9.58 42.86
N GLY A 21 9.44 9.51 43.33
CA GLY A 21 10.55 8.94 42.59
C GLY A 21 10.31 7.47 42.23
N GLY A 22 9.74 6.68 43.15
CA GLY A 22 9.37 5.29 42.91
C GLY A 22 8.31 5.13 41.82
N VAL A 23 7.27 5.96 41.83
CA VAL A 23 6.20 5.93 40.79
C VAL A 23 6.77 6.34 39.43
N ILE A 24 7.62 7.37 39.38
CA ILE A 24 8.28 7.81 38.13
C ILE A 24 9.18 6.70 37.58
N ALA A 25 10.01 6.08 38.43
CA ALA A 25 10.88 4.99 38.03
C ALA A 25 10.06 3.80 37.50
N ALA A 26 8.99 3.41 38.19
CA ALA A 26 8.11 2.34 37.74
C ALA A 26 7.48 2.65 36.38
N GLY A 27 6.95 3.87 36.18
CA GLY A 27 6.41 4.30 34.89
C GLY A 27 7.48 4.26 33.78
N TYR A 28 8.70 4.70 34.07
CA TYR A 28 9.78 4.69 33.08
C TYR A 28 10.17 3.27 32.66
N PHE A 29 10.41 2.36 33.62
CA PHE A 29 10.88 1.01 33.34
C PHE A 29 9.80 0.07 32.79
N TYR A 30 8.55 0.18 33.26
CA TYR A 30 7.48 -0.75 32.88
C TYR A 30 6.55 -0.24 31.79
N VAL A 31 6.51 1.08 31.53
CA VAL A 31 5.68 1.66 30.49
C VAL A 31 6.57 2.22 29.39
N TRP A 32 7.39 3.23 29.69
CA TRP A 32 8.07 3.99 28.64
C TRP A 32 9.07 3.16 27.81
N ILE A 33 9.99 2.42 28.45
CA ILE A 33 10.99 1.58 27.77
C ILE A 33 10.37 0.53 26.83
N PRO A 34 9.42 -0.33 27.26
CA PRO A 34 8.89 -1.37 26.38
C PRO A 34 8.12 -0.80 25.18
N TYR A 35 7.43 0.35 25.31
CA TYR A 35 6.73 0.98 24.18
C TYR A 35 7.66 1.57 23.11
N GLN A 36 8.95 1.74 23.41
CA GLN A 36 9.95 2.16 22.43
C GLN A 36 10.61 1.00 21.70
N THR A 37 10.42 -0.24 22.15
CA THR A 37 10.97 -1.42 21.48
C THR A 37 10.01 -1.93 20.41
N TYR A 38 10.51 -2.15 19.20
CA TYR A 38 9.73 -2.79 18.15
C TYR A 38 9.36 -4.22 18.58
N PRO A 39 8.12 -4.67 18.36
CA PRO A 39 7.76 -6.05 18.62
C PRO A 39 8.69 -6.97 17.82
N PRO A 40 9.07 -8.14 18.37
CA PRO A 40 9.86 -9.11 17.62
C PRO A 40 9.09 -9.50 16.35
N ARG A 41 9.84 -9.76 15.27
CA ARG A 41 9.22 -10.19 14.00
C ARG A 41 8.36 -11.44 14.26
N PRO A 42 7.12 -11.50 13.74
CA PRO A 42 6.31 -12.70 13.81
C PRO A 42 7.07 -13.87 13.19
N ARG A 43 7.03 -15.04 13.85
CA ARG A 43 7.48 -16.28 13.24
C ARG A 43 6.30 -16.99 12.60
N PHE A 44 6.46 -17.39 11.34
CA PHE A 44 5.50 -18.22 10.63
C PHE A 44 5.97 -19.68 10.61
N ALA A 45 5.03 -20.61 10.48
CA ALA A 45 5.33 -22.05 10.38
C ALA A 45 6.25 -22.41 9.18
N ASN A 46 6.46 -21.48 8.24
CA ASN A 46 7.36 -21.65 7.10
C ASN A 46 8.79 -21.17 7.36
N ASP A 47 9.06 -20.47 8.48
CA ASP A 47 10.38 -19.89 8.77
C ASP A 47 11.40 -20.96 9.22
N ASP A 48 10.93 -22.05 9.84
CA ASP A 48 11.77 -23.18 10.23
C ASP A 48 12.02 -24.16 9.07
N ARG A 49 11.33 -23.96 7.93
CA ARG A 49 11.53 -24.78 6.74
C ARG A 49 12.74 -24.27 5.99
N ILE A 50 13.88 -24.89 6.24
CA ILE A 50 15.04 -24.81 5.34
C ILE A 50 14.67 -25.60 4.08
N LEU A 51 13.96 -24.95 3.16
CA LEU A 51 13.87 -25.45 1.80
C LEU A 51 15.27 -25.29 1.20
N PRO A 52 15.87 -26.37 0.64
CA PRO A 52 17.08 -26.22 -0.16
C PRO A 52 16.83 -25.13 -1.19
N ALA A 53 17.70 -24.12 -1.25
CA ALA A 53 17.67 -23.18 -2.35
C ALA A 53 17.69 -24.03 -3.64
N PRO A 54 16.73 -23.85 -4.56
CA PRO A 54 16.79 -24.52 -5.84
C PRO A 54 18.19 -24.26 -6.41
N PRO A 55 18.91 -25.30 -6.87
CA PRO A 55 20.19 -25.06 -7.52
C PRO A 55 19.95 -24.04 -8.63
N PRO A 56 20.85 -23.06 -8.84
CA PRO A 56 20.71 -22.12 -9.93
C PRO A 56 20.78 -22.90 -11.23
N VAL A 57 19.61 -23.25 -11.78
CA VAL A 57 19.46 -23.81 -13.12
C VAL A 57 19.60 -22.65 -14.08
N ILE A 58 20.83 -22.15 -14.23
CA ILE A 58 21.19 -21.28 -15.34
C ILE A 58 21.34 -22.21 -16.54
N GLN A 59 20.21 -22.59 -17.13
CA GLN A 59 20.24 -23.11 -18.49
C GLN A 59 20.70 -21.94 -19.37
N PRO A 60 21.76 -22.10 -20.18
CA PRO A 60 22.03 -21.11 -21.21
C PRO A 60 20.79 -21.07 -22.11
N LEU A 61 20.03 -19.97 -22.02
CA LEU A 61 18.98 -19.69 -22.97
C LEU A 61 19.68 -19.61 -24.33
N LYS A 62 19.55 -20.67 -25.12
CA LYS A 62 19.88 -20.59 -26.55
C LYS A 62 18.95 -19.51 -27.08
N ALA A 63 19.52 -18.35 -27.39
CA ALA A 63 18.79 -17.21 -27.92
C ALA A 63 18.12 -17.66 -29.23
N ARG A 64 16.87 -18.09 -29.13
CA ARG A 64 16.01 -18.24 -30.29
C ARG A 64 15.84 -16.83 -30.80
N SER A 65 16.29 -16.58 -32.02
CA SER A 65 16.01 -15.31 -32.69
C SER A 65 14.51 -15.09 -32.63
N LEU A 66 14.08 -14.12 -31.83
CA LEU A 66 12.70 -13.68 -31.79
C LEU A 66 12.38 -13.26 -33.23
N PRO A 67 11.34 -13.81 -33.87
CA PRO A 67 10.89 -13.28 -35.13
C PRO A 67 10.62 -11.79 -34.91
N LYS A 68 11.32 -10.96 -35.69
CA LYS A 68 11.14 -9.50 -35.68
C LYS A 68 9.64 -9.24 -35.76
N PRO A 69 9.00 -8.60 -34.76
CA PRO A 69 7.56 -8.40 -34.79
C PRO A 69 7.22 -7.67 -36.08
N LYS A 70 6.51 -8.34 -36.99
CA LYS A 70 5.81 -7.64 -38.06
C LYS A 70 4.86 -6.69 -37.33
N ALA A 71 5.04 -5.38 -37.56
CA ALA A 71 4.13 -4.37 -37.05
C ALA A 71 2.73 -4.74 -37.52
N LYS A 72 1.95 -5.35 -36.62
CA LYS A 72 0.52 -5.56 -36.81
C LYS A 72 -0.05 -4.14 -36.87
N PRO A 73 -0.88 -3.81 -37.89
CA PRO A 73 -1.48 -2.49 -37.97
C PRO A 73 -2.08 -2.15 -36.61
N THR A 74 -1.69 -1.01 -36.04
CA THR A 74 -2.27 -0.49 -34.80
C THR A 74 -3.78 -0.53 -34.99
N PRO A 75 -4.53 -1.34 -34.22
CA PRO A 75 -5.98 -1.36 -34.34
C PRO A 75 -6.45 0.08 -34.08
N GLN A 76 -7.10 0.69 -35.06
CA GLN A 76 -7.78 1.96 -34.84
C GLN A 76 -8.77 1.74 -33.72
N VAL A 77 -8.51 2.39 -32.58
CA VAL A 77 -9.39 2.31 -31.43
C VAL A 77 -10.56 3.23 -31.73
N ASN A 78 -11.76 2.67 -31.90
CA ASN A 78 -12.99 3.44 -32.00
C ASN A 78 -13.31 4.02 -30.61
N ALA A 79 -12.57 5.06 -30.23
CA ALA A 79 -12.76 5.79 -29.00
C ALA A 79 -13.93 6.77 -29.16
N LEU A 80 -14.81 6.80 -28.15
CA LEU A 80 -15.84 7.82 -28.02
C LEU A 80 -15.19 9.19 -27.74
N TYR A 81 -14.21 9.19 -26.83
CA TYR A 81 -13.33 10.32 -26.55
C TYR A 81 -12.07 9.83 -25.84
N TRP A 82 -11.10 10.74 -25.73
CA TRP A 82 -9.82 10.51 -25.07
C TRP A 82 -9.79 11.19 -23.71
N GLY A 83 -9.04 10.60 -22.78
CA GLY A 83 -8.83 11.23 -21.49
C GLY A 83 -7.55 10.77 -20.81
N THR A 84 -7.17 11.55 -19.81
CA THR A 84 -6.01 11.28 -18.95
C THR A 84 -6.50 10.94 -17.55
N VAL A 85 -5.91 9.90 -16.94
CA VAL A 85 -6.28 9.49 -15.58
C VAL A 85 -5.80 10.53 -14.58
N ASN A 86 -6.72 11.14 -13.83
CA ASN A 86 -6.41 12.16 -12.82
C ASN A 86 -6.35 11.62 -11.37
N ALA A 87 -6.68 10.34 -11.18
CA ALA A 87 -6.58 9.68 -9.88
C ALA A 87 -5.11 9.39 -9.53
N SER A 88 -4.60 10.00 -8.46
CA SER A 88 -3.19 9.90 -8.06
C SER A 88 -2.73 8.48 -7.72
N ILE A 89 -3.65 7.60 -7.32
CA ILE A 89 -3.38 6.18 -7.02
C ILE A 89 -3.54 5.27 -8.24
N GLY A 90 -3.90 5.84 -9.40
CA GLY A 90 -4.33 5.08 -10.58
C GLY A 90 -5.79 4.62 -10.49
N LEU A 91 -6.19 3.81 -11.47
CA LEU A 91 -7.53 3.24 -11.60
C LEU A 91 -7.45 1.73 -11.68
N VAL A 92 -8.37 1.06 -10.99
CA VAL A 92 -8.57 -0.39 -11.13
C VAL A 92 -9.59 -0.63 -12.22
N LEU A 93 -9.17 -1.36 -13.26
CA LEU A 93 -10.05 -1.81 -14.33
C LEU A 93 -10.89 -2.98 -13.82
N ARG A 94 -12.21 -2.94 -14.02
CA ARG A 94 -13.14 -3.99 -13.60
C ARG A 94 -13.75 -4.73 -14.77
N ALA A 95 -14.10 -6.00 -14.56
CA ALA A 95 -14.76 -6.82 -15.57
C ALA A 95 -16.19 -6.33 -15.89
N GLU A 96 -16.90 -5.81 -14.89
CA GLU A 96 -18.30 -5.35 -14.99
C GLU A 96 -18.45 -3.94 -14.39
N PRO A 97 -19.48 -3.16 -14.79
CA PRO A 97 -19.73 -1.80 -14.31
C PRO A 97 -20.37 -1.80 -12.91
N GLU A 98 -19.70 -2.42 -11.95
CA GLU A 98 -20.14 -2.50 -10.56
C GLU A 98 -18.94 -2.45 -9.59
N ALA A 99 -19.17 -1.99 -8.37
CA ALA A 99 -18.10 -1.82 -7.38
C ALA A 99 -17.54 -3.15 -6.86
N GLY A 100 -18.29 -4.24 -6.97
CA GLY A 100 -17.90 -5.58 -6.52
C GLY A 100 -17.20 -6.44 -7.57
N ALA A 101 -17.19 -6.01 -8.84
CA ALA A 101 -16.68 -6.84 -9.93
C ALA A 101 -15.19 -7.14 -9.81
N ALA A 102 -14.80 -8.31 -10.29
CA ALA A 102 -13.41 -8.73 -10.34
C ALA A 102 -12.55 -7.69 -11.10
N GLY A 103 -11.36 -7.42 -10.58
CA GLY A 103 -10.37 -6.57 -11.24
C GLY A 103 -9.81 -7.26 -12.48
N SER A 104 -9.84 -6.60 -13.63
CA SER A 104 -9.24 -7.05 -14.89
C SER A 104 -7.84 -6.47 -15.13
N GLY A 105 -7.43 -5.46 -14.37
CA GLY A 105 -6.14 -4.79 -14.52
C GLY A 105 -6.09 -3.44 -13.82
N GLY A 106 -5.15 -2.60 -14.25
CA GLY A 106 -4.95 -1.27 -13.68
C GLY A 106 -4.43 -0.27 -14.70
N VAL A 107 -4.68 1.00 -14.43
CA VAL A 107 -4.15 2.12 -15.21
C VAL A 107 -3.50 3.10 -14.25
N ASP A 108 -2.28 3.50 -14.53
CA ASP A 108 -1.54 4.42 -13.69
C ASP A 108 -2.05 5.86 -13.81
N PHE A 109 -1.68 6.69 -12.84
CA PHE A 109 -1.91 8.13 -12.89
C PHE A 109 -1.23 8.75 -14.12
N ASN A 110 -1.88 9.74 -14.74
CA ASN A 110 -1.45 10.41 -15.98
C ASN A 110 -1.33 9.51 -17.23
N SER A 111 -1.79 8.26 -17.16
CA SER A 111 -1.85 7.41 -18.35
C SER A 111 -2.96 7.87 -19.28
N ARG A 112 -2.67 7.82 -20.59
CA ARG A 112 -3.64 8.14 -21.65
C ARG A 112 -4.53 6.94 -21.94
N VAL A 113 -5.84 7.17 -21.91
CA VAL A 113 -6.84 6.12 -22.12
C VAL A 113 -7.87 6.51 -23.17
N ALA A 114 -8.36 5.51 -23.88
CA ALA A 114 -9.49 5.64 -24.80
C ALA A 114 -10.76 5.19 -24.10
N VAL A 115 -11.79 6.04 -24.07
CA VAL A 115 -13.12 5.65 -23.59
C VAL A 115 -13.88 5.00 -24.74
N LEU A 116 -14.35 3.77 -24.55
CA LEU A 116 -15.01 2.99 -25.60
C LEU A 116 -16.53 2.96 -25.42
N LYS A 117 -17.01 2.91 -24.17
CA LYS A 117 -18.43 2.84 -23.83
C LYS A 117 -18.70 3.55 -22.51
N GLU A 118 -19.94 3.97 -22.31
CA GLU A 118 -20.46 4.47 -21.03
C GLU A 118 -21.75 3.71 -20.70
N THR A 119 -22.04 3.52 -19.41
CA THR A 119 -23.37 3.03 -18.98
C THR A 119 -24.43 4.11 -19.22
N PRO A 120 -25.72 3.74 -19.42
CA PRO A 120 -26.82 4.71 -19.56
C PRO A 120 -26.86 5.75 -18.42
N ASP A 121 -26.56 5.32 -17.20
CA ASP A 121 -26.56 6.15 -16.00
C ASP A 121 -25.29 7.03 -15.86
N LYS A 122 -24.34 6.90 -16.79
CA LYS A 122 -23.05 7.61 -16.82
C LYS A 122 -22.16 7.44 -15.58
N GLU A 123 -22.48 6.51 -14.69
CA GLU A 123 -21.65 6.20 -13.52
C GLU A 123 -20.39 5.41 -13.87
N TRP A 124 -20.42 4.61 -14.94
CA TRP A 124 -19.33 3.74 -15.34
C TRP A 124 -18.95 3.95 -16.79
N ILE A 125 -17.65 3.92 -17.04
CA ILE A 125 -17.06 4.04 -18.37
C ILE A 125 -16.12 2.87 -18.63
N PHE A 126 -16.21 2.30 -19.83
CA PHE A 126 -15.34 1.23 -20.28
C PHE A 126 -14.15 1.85 -21.01
N ILE A 127 -12.96 1.67 -20.44
CA ILE A 127 -11.74 2.30 -20.93
C ILE A 127 -10.75 1.27 -21.44
N ARG A 128 -9.86 1.73 -22.32
CA ARG A 128 -8.71 0.98 -22.81
C ARG A 128 -7.43 1.75 -22.58
N HIS A 129 -6.47 1.12 -21.93
CA HIS A 129 -5.12 1.66 -21.81
C HIS A 129 -4.38 1.55 -23.14
N MET A 130 -3.70 2.61 -23.55
CA MET A 130 -3.04 2.64 -24.87
C MET A 130 -1.76 1.81 -24.93
N GLU A 131 -1.00 1.78 -23.83
CA GLU A 131 0.28 1.07 -23.79
C GLU A 131 0.08 -0.42 -23.53
N THR A 132 -0.60 -0.77 -22.44
CA THR A 132 -0.79 -2.18 -22.03
C THR A 132 -1.93 -2.86 -22.79
N LYS A 133 -2.79 -2.10 -23.48
CA LYS A 133 -4.00 -2.58 -24.19
C LYS A 133 -5.04 -3.24 -23.27
N GLU A 134 -4.85 -3.13 -21.95
CA GLU A 134 -5.79 -3.58 -20.94
C GLU A 134 -7.09 -2.78 -21.02
N GLN A 135 -8.19 -3.45 -20.67
CA GLN A 135 -9.54 -2.90 -20.79
C GLN A 135 -10.36 -3.26 -19.56
N GLY A 136 -11.26 -2.35 -19.19
CA GLY A 136 -12.22 -2.61 -18.14
C GLY A 136 -13.07 -1.40 -17.81
N TRP A 137 -14.04 -1.64 -16.95
CA TRP A 137 -14.92 -0.63 -16.39
C TRP A 137 -14.23 0.12 -15.26
N VAL A 138 -14.37 1.43 -15.26
CA VAL A 138 -13.97 2.32 -14.18
C VAL A 138 -15.11 3.26 -13.86
N ARG A 139 -15.14 3.75 -12.62
CA ARG A 139 -16.11 4.75 -12.21
C ARG A 139 -15.81 6.08 -12.89
N ALA A 140 -16.83 6.71 -13.45
CA ALA A 140 -16.74 8.03 -14.06
C ALA A 140 -16.27 9.09 -13.06
N GLY A 141 -15.69 10.17 -13.56
CA GLY A 141 -15.20 11.31 -12.77
C GLY A 141 -13.70 11.30 -12.43
N ASN A 142 -12.99 10.23 -12.78
CA ASN A 142 -11.54 10.12 -12.54
C ASN A 142 -10.68 10.29 -13.80
N LEU A 143 -11.24 10.93 -14.83
CA LEU A 143 -10.57 11.21 -16.09
C LEU A 143 -10.75 12.68 -16.44
N ASP A 144 -9.65 13.33 -16.81
CA ASP A 144 -9.67 14.63 -17.48
C ASP A 144 -9.89 14.37 -18.97
N ARG A 145 -10.99 14.90 -19.51
CA ARG A 145 -11.32 14.78 -20.93
C ARG A 145 -10.40 15.71 -21.74
N GLU A 146 -9.88 15.19 -22.85
CA GLU A 146 -9.20 16.01 -23.88
C GLU A 146 -10.22 16.73 -24.77
#